data_AF-A0A2P2QGM3-F1
#
_entry.id   AF-A0A2P2QGM3-F1
#
_cell.length_a   1.000
_cell.length_b   1.000
_cell.length_c   1.000
_cell.angle_alpha   90.00
_cell.angle_beta   90.00
_cell.angle_gamma   90.00
#
_symmetry.space_group_name_H-M   'P 1'
#
loop_
_entity.id
_entity.type
_entity.pdbx_description
1 polymer ?
#
loop_
_entity_poly.entity_id
_entity_poly.type
_entity_poly.pdbx_seq_one_letter_code
_entity_poly.pdbx_strand_id
1 'polypeptide(L)'
;MVAEGKWLDTDDYCLLNELYNQDACCMEDVDWDDLLEHRSGDVCRKRWNQMVKHLGEHRNRSFAEQVELLMERYCPDVLEAREAYESKHAVP
;
A
#
# COMPACT_ATOMS: atom_id res chain seq x y z
N MET A 1 -1.32 3.49 13.39
CA MET A 1 -1.24 4.26 12.12
C MET A 1 -2.64 4.63 11.61
N VAL A 2 -3.46 3.67 11.18
CA VAL A 2 -4.87 3.94 10.78
C VAL A 2 -5.71 4.44 11.95
N ALA A 3 -5.74 3.70 13.06
CA ALA A 3 -6.45 4.11 14.29
C ALA A 3 -5.94 5.41 14.94
N GLU A 4 -4.77 5.90 14.53
CA GLU A 4 -4.20 7.17 14.98
C GLU A 4 -4.49 8.33 14.01
N GLY A 5 -5.22 8.09 12.92
CA GLY A 5 -5.47 9.06 11.85
C GLY A 5 -4.26 9.41 10.99
N LYS A 6 -3.14 8.70 11.15
CA LYS A 6 -1.87 8.95 10.44
C LYS A 6 -1.76 8.23 9.10
N TRP A 7 -2.72 7.37 8.78
CA TRP A 7 -2.79 6.56 7.56
C TRP A 7 -4.26 6.37 7.22
N LEU A 8 -4.65 6.60 5.97
CA LEU A 8 -6.00 6.36 5.49
C LEU A 8 -6.14 4.91 5.03
N ASP A 9 -7.35 4.37 5.04
CA ASP A 9 -7.61 3.03 4.53
C ASP A 9 -7.25 2.91 3.04
N THR A 10 -7.39 4.00 2.28
CA THR A 10 -7.01 4.09 0.87
C THR A 10 -5.50 4.22 0.65
N ASP A 11 -4.74 4.66 1.66
CA ASP A 11 -3.30 4.90 1.49
C ASP A 11 -2.54 3.59 1.26
N ASP A 12 -3.01 2.45 1.78
CA ASP A 12 -2.42 1.13 1.52
C ASP A 12 -2.43 0.81 0.02
N TYR A 13 -3.56 1.07 -0.64
CA TYR A 13 -3.69 0.85 -2.07
C TYR A 13 -2.81 1.80 -2.87
N CYS A 14 -2.85 3.10 -2.54
CA CYS A 14 -2.05 4.09 -3.26
C CYS A 14 -0.56 3.78 -3.14
N LEU A 15 -0.09 3.42 -1.94
CA LEU A 15 1.29 3.00 -1.70
C LEU A 15 1.68 1.82 -2.61
N LEU A 16 0.87 0.75 -2.60
CA LEU A 16 1.19 -0.44 -3.39
C LEU A 16 1.07 -0.21 -4.90
N ASN A 17 0.11 0.59 -5.35
CA ASN A 17 -0.06 0.95 -6.75
C ASN A 17 1.15 1.73 -7.26
N GLU A 18 1.62 2.73 -6.52
CA GLU A 18 2.82 3.47 -6.92
C GLU A 18 4.06 2.58 -6.89
N LEU A 19 4.24 1.74 -5.86
CA LEU A 19 5.33 0.76 -5.82
C LEU A 19 5.31 -0.24 -6.97
N TYR A 20 4.12 -0.65 -7.42
CA TYR A 20 3.95 -1.57 -8.55
C TYR A 20 4.26 -0.90 -9.90
N ASN A 21 3.93 0.38 -10.04
CA ASN A 21 4.19 1.15 -11.27
C ASN A 21 5.62 1.70 -11.31
N GLN A 22 6.31 1.76 -10.17
CA GLN A 22 7.70 2.18 -10.07
C GLN A 22 8.62 1.02 -10.45
N ASP A 23 9.61 1.28 -11.29
CA ASP A 23 10.61 0.29 -11.74
C ASP A 23 11.72 0.08 -10.68
N ALA A 24 11.32 -0.08 -9.41
CA ALA A 24 12.23 -0.26 -8.30
C ALA A 24 12.59 -1.75 -8.13
N CYS A 25 13.88 -2.06 -8.12
CA CYS A 25 14.36 -3.44 -7.95
C CYS A 25 14.41 -3.87 -6.47
N CYS A 26 14.54 -2.91 -5.57
CA CYS A 26 14.63 -3.13 -4.12
C CYS A 26 14.11 -1.92 -3.34
N MET A 27 14.01 -2.05 -2.01
CA MET A 27 13.48 -0.98 -1.16
C MET A 27 14.37 0.27 -1.15
N GLU A 28 15.66 0.12 -1.46
CA GLU A 28 16.63 1.20 -1.53
C GLU A 28 16.47 2.05 -2.79
N ASP A 29 15.94 1.47 -3.88
CA ASP A 29 15.71 2.15 -5.16
C ASP A 29 14.38 2.90 -5.22
N VAL A 30 13.51 2.67 -4.24
CA VAL A 30 12.22 3.36 -4.12
C VAL A 30 12.45 4.80 -3.66
N ASP A 31 11.92 5.77 -4.42
CA ASP A 31 11.81 7.15 -3.95
C ASP A 31 10.64 7.28 -2.97
N TRP A 32 10.94 7.07 -1.69
CA TRP A 32 9.91 7.08 -0.65
C TRP A 32 9.29 8.45 -0.41
N ASP A 33 10.05 9.52 -0.63
CA ASP A 33 9.57 10.88 -0.36
C ASP A 33 8.65 11.41 -1.48
N ASP A 34 8.67 10.77 -2.66
CA ASP A 34 7.80 11.07 -3.81
C ASP A 34 6.75 9.98 -4.09
N LEU A 35 6.48 9.09 -3.12
CA LEU A 35 5.52 8.00 -3.29
C LEU A 35 4.07 8.45 -3.14
N LEU A 36 3.78 9.37 -2.21
CA LEU A 36 2.44 9.87 -1.94
C LEU A 36 2.54 11.35 -1.54
N GLU A 37 1.95 12.25 -2.33
CA GLU A 37 2.08 13.71 -2.12
C GLU A 37 1.70 14.18 -0.70
N HIS A 38 0.76 13.49 -0.05
CA HIS A 38 0.26 13.83 1.29
C HIS A 38 0.95 13.08 2.44
N ARG A 39 1.97 12.26 2.16
CA ARG A 39 2.69 11.47 3.17
C ARG A 39 4.20 11.65 3.05
N SER A 40 4.90 11.67 4.19
CA SER A 40 6.35 11.63 4.16
C SER A 40 6.86 10.22 3.86
N GLY A 41 8.04 10.11 3.25
CA GLY A 41 8.62 8.81 2.92
C GLY A 41 8.90 7.95 4.12
N ASP A 42 9.20 8.54 5.28
CA ASP A 42 9.34 7.80 6.54
C ASP A 42 8.04 7.11 6.98
N VAL A 43 6.89 7.74 6.74
CA VAL A 43 5.57 7.17 7.03
C VAL A 43 5.28 6.03 6.04
N CYS A 44 5.55 6.24 4.75
CA CYS A 44 5.42 5.22 3.70
C CYS A 44 6.29 3.99 4.00
N ARG A 45 7.58 4.19 4.28
CA ARG A 45 8.52 3.12 4.68
C ARG A 45 8.06 2.38 5.92
N LYS A 46 7.58 3.11 6.93
CA LYS A 46 7.09 2.48 8.16
C LYS A 46 5.87 1.62 7.89
N ARG A 47 4.97 2.06 7.01
CA ARG A 47 3.79 1.27 6.64
C ARG A 47 4.17 0.04 5.82
N TRP A 48 5.00 0.19 4.79
CA TRP A 48 5.54 -0.92 4.00
C TRP A 48 6.12 -2.03 4.90
N ASN A 49 6.96 -1.64 5.86
CA ASN A 49 7.53 -2.58 6.84
C ASN A 49 6.49 -3.29 7.71
N GLN A 50 5.33 -2.68 7.99
CA GLN A 50 4.23 -3.36 8.67
C GLN A 50 3.55 -4.38 7.75
N MET A 51 3.29 -4.02 6.49
CA MET A 51 2.66 -4.90 5.51
C MET A 51 3.53 -6.15 5.25
N VAL A 52 4.82 -5.96 5.01
CA VAL A 52 5.77 -7.07 4.77
C VAL A 52 5.90 -7.98 5.99
N LYS A 53 5.83 -7.46 7.22
CA LYS A 53 5.82 -8.29 8.44
C LYS A 53 4.61 -9.24 8.47
N HIS A 54 3.49 -8.87 7.87
CA HIS A 54 2.29 -9.70 7.79
C HIS A 54 2.32 -10.71 6.63
N LEU A 55 3.36 -10.72 5.80
CA LEU A 55 3.56 -11.72 4.74
C LEU A 55 4.11 -13.06 5.24
N GLY A 56 4.53 -13.15 6.51
CA GLY A 56 5.01 -14.40 7.11
C GLY A 56 6.21 -14.98 6.37
N GLU A 57 6.09 -16.21 5.85
CA GLU A 57 7.15 -16.90 5.09
C GLU A 57 7.47 -16.21 3.75
N HIS A 58 6.53 -15.46 3.19
CA HIS A 58 6.71 -14.75 1.92
C HIS A 58 7.58 -13.49 2.05
N ARG A 59 7.93 -13.07 3.27
CA ARG A 59 8.79 -11.88 3.51
C ARG A 59 10.21 -12.01 2.95
N ASN A 60 10.65 -13.24 2.65
CA ASN A 60 12.00 -13.51 2.13
C ASN A 60 12.03 -13.56 0.60
N ARG A 61 10.88 -13.34 -0.07
CA ARG A 61 10.80 -13.23 -1.53
C ARG A 61 11.43 -11.92 -2.00
N SER A 62 11.63 -11.80 -3.31
CA SER A 62 12.11 -10.55 -3.91
C SER A 62 11.14 -9.39 -3.64
N PHE A 63 11.64 -8.16 -3.78
CA PHE A 63 10.83 -6.95 -3.59
C PHE A 63 9.62 -6.95 -4.52
N ALA A 64 9.82 -7.21 -5.81
CA ALA A 64 8.75 -7.30 -6.80
C ALA A 64 7.68 -8.35 -6.42
N GLU A 65 8.09 -9.55 -6.01
CA GLU A 65 7.14 -10.58 -5.55
C GLU A 65 6.38 -10.15 -4.29
N GLN A 66 7.00 -9.41 -3.37
CA GLN A 66 6.32 -8.88 -2.19
C GLN A 66 5.28 -7.83 -2.58
N VAL A 67 5.60 -6.94 -3.52
CA VAL A 67 4.67 -5.93 -4.05
C VAL A 67 3.49 -6.62 -4.73
N GLU A 68 3.74 -7.60 -5.59
CA GLU A 68 2.68 -8.38 -6.26
C GLU A 68 1.77 -9.10 -5.27
N LEU A 69 2.32 -9.83 -4.29
CA LEU A 69 1.53 -10.52 -3.27
C LEU A 69 0.68 -9.57 -2.43
N LEU A 70 1.21 -8.38 -2.12
CA LEU A 70 0.45 -7.35 -1.41
C LEU A 70 -0.61 -6.74 -2.32
N MET A 71 -0.32 -6.47 -3.59
CA MET A 71 -1.32 -6.02 -4.56
C MET A 71 -2.45 -7.03 -4.71
N GLU A 72 -2.17 -8.32 -4.84
CA GLU A 72 -3.20 -9.37 -4.90
C GLU A 72 -4.04 -9.45 -3.62
N ARG A 73 -3.44 -9.18 -2.46
CA ARG A 73 -4.14 -9.24 -1.17
C ARG A 73 -5.02 -8.02 -0.92
N TYR A 74 -4.52 -6.83 -1.28
CA TYR A 74 -5.21 -5.57 -1.01
C TYR A 74 -6.12 -5.15 -2.17
N CYS A 75 -5.91 -5.59 -3.41
CA CYS A 75 -6.78 -5.26 -4.54
C CYS A 75 -8.24 -5.73 -4.35
N PRO A 76 -8.54 -6.95 -3.84
CA PRO A 76 -9.91 -7.38 -3.54
C PRO A 76 -10.54 -6.57 -2.42
N ASP A 77 -9.83 -6.41 -1.30
CA ASP A 77 -10.31 -5.67 -0.12
C ASP A 77 -10.52 -4.18 -0.43
N VAL A 78 -9.67 -3.60 -1.30
CA VAL A 78 -9.77 -2.21 -1.74
C VAL A 78 -10.86 -2.03 -2.77
N LEU A 79 -11.09 -2.99 -3.68
CA LEU A 79 -12.25 -2.94 -4.58
C LEU A 79 -13.53 -2.97 -3.76
N GLU A 80 -13.65 -3.88 -2.79
CA GLU A 80 -14.84 -3.99 -1.95
C GLU A 80 -15.02 -2.76 -1.04
N ALA A 81 -13.95 -2.22 -0.46
CA ALA A 81 -13.99 -0.98 0.31
C ALA A 81 -14.34 0.24 -0.56
N ARG A 82 -13.82 0.29 -1.79
CA ARG A 82 -14.15 1.34 -2.77
C ARG A 82 -15.60 1.23 -3.22
N GLU A 83 -16.06 0.04 -3.61
CA GLU A 83 -17.45 -0.24 -3.97
C GLU A 83 -18.39 0.06 -2.80
N ALA A 84 -18.02 -0.26 -1.56
CA ALA A 84 -18.81 0.05 -0.37
C ALA A 84 -18.84 1.56 -0.07
N TYR A 85 -17.73 2.27 -0.26
CA TYR A 85 -17.66 3.72 -0.08
C TYR A 85 -18.45 4.46 -1.17
N GLU A 86 -18.26 4.05 -2.43
CA GLU A 86 -19.00 4.53 -3.61
C GLU A 86 -20.49 4.22 -3.48
N SER A 87 -20.88 3.02 -3.04
CA SER A 87 -22.29 2.68 -2.80
C SER A 87 -22.92 3.44 -1.63
N LYS A 88 -22.13 3.82 -0.61
CA LYS A 88 -22.61 4.64 0.52
C LYS A 88 -22.70 6.14 0.20
N HIS A 89 -21.92 6.62 -0.77
CA HIS A 89 -21.95 8.01 -1.24
C HIS A 89 -22.70 8.19 -2.58
N ALA A 90 -23.10 7.09 -3.22
CA ALA A 90 -24.05 7.08 -4.31
C ALA A 90 -25.45 7.29 -3.73
N VAL A 91 -25.84 8.55 -3.60
CA VAL A 91 -27.23 8.97 -3.43
C VAL A 91 -27.61 9.83 -4.67
N PRO A 92 -28.92 9.93 -5.00
CA PRO A 92 -29.50 9.73 -6.34
C PRO A 92 -29.35 10.90 -7.31
#